data_AF-A0A4S9UGD3-F1
#
_entry.id   AF-A0A4S9UGD3-F1
#
_cell.length_a   1.000
_cell.length_b   1.000
_cell.length_c   1.000
_cell.angle_alpha   90.00
_cell.angle_beta   90.00
_cell.angle_gamma   90.00
#
_symmetry.space_group_name_H-M   'P 1'
#
loop_
_entity.id
_entity.type
_entity.pdbx_description
1 polymer ?
#
loop_
_entity_poly.entity_id
_entity_poly.type
_entity_poly.pdbx_seq_one_letter_code
_entity_poly.pdbx_strand_id
1 'polypeptide(L)'
;MLALLILGLCVLCAAQSIGLTFSLHLIGECPVIGSLEAITFTTASFLNTFECFNIEDLFSVNTSDSYGSRSYRTLSSSDPDTNDWRLSNALAYSNQTDYSTILYHQNPPSGLPQEKGQNALRLLEVYAGKGCEQANTHSDTIHPILGWSCSSSRAGDCYDVGYNIMSFKIGPAIVNSRPQGCWTPSTGMGAKRLGSSKFAAIAGVTVTFMAAFLS
;
A
#
# COMPACT_ATOMS: atom_id res chain seq x y z
N MET A 1 -29.90 -11.44 -48.25
CA MET A 1 -30.00 -11.88 -46.84
C MET A 1 -28.84 -12.80 -46.53
N LEU A 2 -27.80 -12.30 -45.87
CA LEU A 2 -27.15 -12.90 -44.69
C LEU A 2 -25.95 -12.00 -44.33
N ALA A 3 -26.12 -11.20 -43.29
CA ALA A 3 -25.03 -10.46 -42.68
C ALA A 3 -24.28 -11.43 -41.74
N LEU A 4 -23.03 -11.74 -42.05
CA LEU A 4 -22.13 -12.43 -41.12
C LEU A 4 -21.44 -11.38 -40.25
N LEU A 5 -22.03 -11.16 -39.06
CA LEU A 5 -21.37 -10.48 -37.95
C LEU A 5 -20.16 -11.32 -37.52
N ILE A 6 -18.95 -10.87 -37.87
CA ILE A 6 -17.74 -11.32 -37.20
C ILE A 6 -17.67 -10.55 -35.88
N LEU A 7 -18.30 -11.10 -34.84
CA LEU A 7 -17.97 -10.77 -33.46
C LEU A 7 -16.55 -11.28 -33.20
N GLY A 8 -15.57 -10.44 -33.53
CA GLY A 8 -14.21 -10.58 -33.03
C GLY A 8 -14.26 -10.36 -31.53
N LEU A 9 -14.38 -11.46 -30.79
CA LEU A 9 -14.11 -11.53 -29.36
C LEU A 9 -12.66 -11.04 -29.13
N CYS A 10 -12.49 -9.74 -28.93
CA CYS A 10 -11.46 -9.25 -28.04
C CYS A 10 -11.97 -9.57 -26.63
N VAL A 11 -11.96 -10.87 -26.28
CA VAL A 11 -11.87 -11.25 -24.87
C VAL A 11 -10.66 -10.51 -24.41
N LEU A 12 -10.88 -9.54 -23.51
CA LEU A 12 -9.83 -8.80 -22.87
C LEU A 12 -8.66 -9.76 -22.65
N CYS A 13 -7.53 -9.47 -23.30
CA CYS A 13 -6.25 -9.74 -22.68
C CYS A 13 -6.32 -9.03 -21.32
N ALA A 14 -6.94 -9.68 -20.34
CA ALA A 14 -6.60 -9.50 -18.96
C ALA A 14 -5.18 -10.07 -18.87
N ALA A 15 -4.23 -9.27 -19.35
CA ALA A 15 -2.87 -9.35 -18.88
C ALA A 15 -3.03 -9.35 -17.36
N GLN A 16 -2.86 -10.52 -16.76
CA GLN A 16 -2.75 -10.64 -15.31
C GLN A 16 -1.52 -9.82 -14.99
N SER A 17 -1.71 -8.53 -14.69
CA SER A 17 -0.61 -7.63 -14.42
C SER A 17 -0.02 -8.12 -13.12
N ILE A 18 1.10 -8.85 -13.19
CA ILE A 18 1.91 -9.20 -12.03
C ILE A 18 2.33 -7.85 -11.44
N GLY A 19 1.56 -7.35 -10.50
CA GLY A 19 1.61 -5.93 -10.20
C GLY A 19 0.96 -5.59 -8.88
N LEU A 20 1.48 -4.51 -8.31
CA LEU A 20 0.99 -3.87 -7.12
C LEU A 20 0.30 -2.58 -7.56
N THR A 21 -0.98 -2.47 -7.24
CA THR A 21 -1.75 -1.24 -7.36
C THR A 21 -2.25 -0.86 -5.98
N PHE A 22 -2.15 0.42 -5.64
CA PHE A 22 -2.88 0.93 -4.51
C PHE A 22 -3.41 2.33 -4.78
N SER A 23 -4.58 2.60 -4.18
CA SER A 23 -5.24 3.88 -4.26
C SER A 23 -5.38 4.47 -2.87
N LEU A 24 -5.12 5.77 -2.75
CA LEU A 24 -5.24 6.51 -1.49
C LEU A 24 -6.43 7.46 -1.57
N HIS A 25 -7.16 7.54 -0.47
CA HIS A 25 -8.36 8.37 -0.36
C HIS A 25 -8.51 8.95 1.06
N LEU A 26 -9.43 9.89 1.19
CA LEU A 26 -9.73 10.54 2.46
C LEU A 26 -10.32 9.57 3.50
N ILE A 27 -10.33 9.99 4.76
CA ILE A 27 -10.85 9.21 5.89
C ILE A 27 -12.30 8.77 5.62
N GLY A 28 -12.58 7.49 5.87
CA GLY A 28 -13.94 6.98 6.06
C GLY A 28 -14.59 6.34 4.84
N GLU A 29 -14.05 6.52 3.63
CA GLU A 29 -14.55 5.86 2.42
C GLU A 29 -13.47 5.02 1.75
N CYS A 30 -13.83 3.77 1.42
CA CYS A 30 -12.92 2.91 0.70
C CYS A 30 -12.85 3.35 -0.77
N PRO A 31 -11.65 3.65 -1.31
CA PRO A 31 -11.56 3.90 -2.74
C PRO A 31 -11.96 2.65 -3.51
N VAL A 32 -12.59 2.87 -4.67
CA VAL A 32 -12.83 1.82 -5.67
C VAL A 32 -11.75 1.93 -6.73
N ILE A 33 -11.25 0.81 -7.25
CA ILE A 33 -10.29 0.82 -8.37
C ILE A 33 -10.90 1.63 -9.52
N GLY A 34 -10.17 2.65 -9.97
CA GLY A 34 -10.62 3.53 -11.06
C GLY A 34 -11.56 4.67 -10.61
N SER A 35 -11.78 4.87 -9.32
CA SER A 35 -12.45 6.08 -8.81
C SER A 35 -11.65 7.34 -9.18
N LEU A 36 -12.37 8.40 -9.55
CA LEU A 36 -11.82 9.73 -9.82
C LEU A 36 -11.55 10.52 -8.53
N GLU A 37 -11.80 9.95 -7.37
CA GLU A 37 -11.60 10.62 -6.08
C GLU A 37 -10.36 10.09 -5.34
N ALA A 38 -9.69 9.08 -5.89
CA ALA A 38 -8.52 8.47 -5.29
C ALA A 38 -7.29 8.60 -6.19
N ILE A 39 -6.16 8.98 -5.61
CA ILE A 39 -4.88 8.96 -6.32
C ILE A 39 -4.38 7.52 -6.37
N THR A 40 -3.87 7.07 -7.51
CA THR A 40 -3.51 5.66 -7.71
C THR A 40 -2.08 5.51 -8.19
N PHE A 41 -1.34 4.62 -7.55
CA PHE A 41 -0.03 4.14 -7.97
C PHE A 41 -0.15 2.71 -8.48
N THR A 42 0.44 2.41 -9.63
CA THR A 42 0.50 1.05 -10.18
C THR A 42 1.89 0.74 -10.68
N THR A 43 2.43 -0.42 -10.31
CA THR A 43 3.67 -0.97 -10.87
C THR A 43 3.50 -2.44 -11.20
N ALA A 44 4.11 -2.88 -12.29
CA ALA A 44 4.23 -4.29 -12.66
C ALA A 44 5.69 -4.79 -12.61
N SER A 45 6.64 -3.90 -12.34
CA SER A 45 8.05 -4.20 -12.51
C SER A 45 8.63 -5.01 -11.36
N PHE A 46 9.46 -5.98 -11.75
CA PHE A 46 10.52 -6.75 -11.08
C PHE A 46 11.36 -6.09 -9.97
N LEU A 47 10.84 -5.54 -8.87
CA LEU A 47 11.73 -4.92 -7.85
C LEU A 47 12.57 -5.96 -7.09
N ASN A 48 13.88 -5.95 -7.34
CA ASN A 48 14.91 -6.63 -6.54
C ASN A 48 15.46 -5.73 -5.42
N THR A 49 15.11 -4.44 -5.41
CA THR A 49 15.52 -3.46 -4.41
C THR A 49 14.31 -2.80 -3.76
N PHE A 50 14.50 -2.22 -2.58
CA PHE A 50 13.47 -1.40 -1.93
C PHE A 50 13.57 0.04 -2.41
N GLU A 51 12.43 0.63 -2.76
CA GLU A 51 12.34 2.02 -3.17
C GLU A 51 11.31 2.75 -2.32
N CYS A 52 11.69 3.93 -1.86
CA CYS A 52 10.84 4.83 -1.10
C CYS A 52 10.36 5.97 -1.99
N PHE A 53 9.08 6.30 -1.89
CA PHE A 53 8.43 7.38 -2.61
C PHE A 53 7.67 8.28 -1.64
N ASN A 54 7.84 9.59 -1.79
CA ASN A 54 6.92 10.55 -1.18
C ASN A 54 5.69 10.72 -2.07
N ILE A 55 4.51 10.79 -1.47
CA ILE A 55 3.26 11.00 -2.22
C ILE A 55 3.28 12.36 -2.92
N GLU A 56 3.73 13.41 -2.22
CA GLU A 56 3.81 14.75 -2.77
C GLU A 56 4.67 14.80 -4.03
N ASP A 57 5.88 14.23 -3.99
CA ASP A 57 6.81 14.24 -5.13
C ASP A 57 6.25 13.54 -6.38
N LEU A 58 5.39 12.52 -6.18
CA LEU A 58 4.76 11.79 -7.27
C LEU A 58 3.51 12.50 -7.81
N PHE A 59 2.64 12.98 -6.93
CA PHE A 59 1.29 13.40 -7.29
C PHE A 59 1.09 14.93 -7.35
N SER A 60 2.08 15.75 -6.99
CA SER A 60 2.04 17.21 -7.18
C SER A 60 2.24 17.66 -8.63
N VAL A 61 1.84 16.84 -9.59
CA VAL A 61 2.03 17.05 -11.03
C VAL A 61 0.80 17.71 -11.66
N ASN A 62 0.98 18.36 -12.81
CA ASN A 62 -0.09 19.06 -13.54
C ASN A 62 -0.84 18.16 -14.55
N THR A 63 -0.59 16.86 -14.55
CA THR A 63 -1.19 15.88 -15.45
C THR A 63 -1.88 14.79 -14.64
N SER A 64 -3.11 14.41 -15.01
CA SER A 64 -3.86 13.36 -14.31
C SER A 64 -3.15 12.01 -14.34
N ASP A 65 -2.67 11.62 -15.51
CA ASP A 65 -2.00 10.33 -15.72
C ASP A 65 -0.56 10.59 -16.14
N SER A 66 0.39 9.93 -15.48
CA SER A 66 1.81 10.02 -15.80
C SER A 66 2.50 8.68 -15.61
N TYR A 67 3.69 8.55 -16.19
CA TYR A 67 4.53 7.37 -16.10
C TYR A 67 5.88 7.78 -15.54
N GLY A 68 6.45 6.94 -14.71
CA GLY A 68 7.78 7.12 -14.17
C GLY A 68 8.58 5.82 -14.24
N SER A 69 9.90 5.98 -14.21
CA SER A 69 10.83 4.86 -14.31
C SER A 69 12.08 5.14 -13.50
N ARG A 70 12.62 4.13 -12.80
CA ARG A 70 13.92 4.18 -12.14
C ARG A 70 14.72 2.91 -12.44
N SER A 71 15.88 3.08 -13.05
CA SER A 71 16.80 1.98 -13.33
C SER A 71 17.86 1.83 -12.24
N TYR A 72 18.22 0.59 -11.91
CA TYR A 72 19.29 0.25 -10.98
C TYR A 72 20.22 -0.78 -11.60
N ARG A 73 21.53 -0.60 -11.41
CA ARG A 73 22.53 -1.60 -11.79
C ARG A 73 22.85 -2.44 -10.56
N THR A 74 22.54 -3.72 -10.63
CA THR A 74 23.09 -4.71 -9.70
C THR A 74 24.46 -5.15 -10.20
N LEU A 75 25.39 -5.49 -9.29
CA LEU A 75 26.72 -5.97 -9.67
C LEU A 75 26.68 -7.29 -10.48
N SER A 76 25.54 -7.98 -10.47
CA SER A 76 25.32 -9.32 -11.03
C SER A 76 24.59 -9.34 -12.38
N SER A 77 24.12 -8.20 -12.90
CA SER A 77 23.36 -8.13 -14.15
C SER A 77 23.98 -7.17 -15.15
N SER A 78 24.07 -7.60 -16.42
CA SER A 78 24.44 -6.74 -17.55
C SER A 78 23.35 -5.73 -17.90
N ASP A 79 22.09 -6.07 -17.63
CA ASP A 79 20.93 -5.21 -17.88
C ASP A 79 20.50 -4.51 -16.59
N PRO A 80 20.24 -3.19 -16.63
CA PRO A 80 19.71 -2.50 -15.47
C PRO A 80 18.29 -2.98 -15.22
N ASP A 81 18.05 -3.50 -14.02
CA ASP A 81 16.69 -3.73 -13.58
C ASP A 81 15.99 -2.37 -13.50
N THR A 82 14.74 -2.31 -13.96
CA THR A 82 14.00 -1.05 -14.04
C THR A 82 12.68 -1.17 -13.30
N ASN A 83 12.38 -0.18 -12.46
CA ASN A 83 11.11 -0.03 -11.80
C ASN A 83 10.26 0.96 -12.61
N ASP A 84 9.22 0.47 -13.26
CA ASP A 84 8.28 1.30 -13.99
C ASP A 84 6.97 1.40 -13.21
N TRP A 85 6.41 2.60 -13.19
CA TRP A 85 5.13 2.85 -12.56
C TRP A 85 4.26 3.80 -13.39
N ARG A 86 2.97 3.68 -13.15
CA ARG A 86 1.93 4.59 -13.64
C ARG A 86 1.26 5.26 -12.46
N LEU A 87 1.10 6.57 -12.57
CA LEU A 87 0.23 7.36 -11.70
C LEU A 87 -1.08 7.59 -12.44
N SER A 88 -2.18 7.59 -11.70
CA SER A 88 -3.49 7.92 -12.24
C SER A 88 -4.25 8.80 -11.28
N ASN A 89 -5.05 9.69 -11.86
CA ASN A 89 -5.85 10.67 -11.14
C ASN A 89 -5.03 11.60 -10.22
N ALA A 90 -3.82 11.96 -10.62
CA ALA A 90 -2.93 12.82 -9.83
C ALA A 90 -3.51 14.23 -9.60
N LEU A 91 -4.42 14.70 -10.46
CA LEU A 91 -5.09 15.99 -10.26
C LEU A 91 -6.05 16.01 -9.06
N ALA A 92 -6.44 14.84 -8.54
CA ALA A 92 -7.19 14.75 -7.28
C ALA A 92 -6.30 14.95 -6.05
N TYR A 93 -4.97 15.00 -6.22
CA TYR A 93 -4.04 15.23 -5.12
C TYR A 93 -4.17 16.66 -4.58
N SER A 94 -4.40 16.76 -3.28
CA SER A 94 -4.20 17.96 -2.48
C SER A 94 -3.29 17.65 -1.30
N ASN A 95 -2.37 18.58 -1.00
CA ASN A 95 -1.52 18.52 0.20
C ASN A 95 -2.27 18.84 1.51
N GLN A 96 -3.53 19.25 1.41
CA GLN A 96 -4.43 19.47 2.56
C GLN A 96 -5.29 18.25 2.88
N THR A 97 -5.26 17.20 2.05
CA THR A 97 -6.04 15.98 2.25
C THR A 97 -5.31 15.02 3.17
N ASP A 98 -6.05 14.42 4.09
CA ASP A 98 -5.57 13.34 4.95
C ASP A 98 -5.79 11.98 4.25
N TYR A 99 -4.74 11.46 3.63
CA TYR A 99 -4.76 10.17 2.96
C TYR A 99 -4.47 9.05 3.96
N SER A 100 -5.51 8.51 4.58
CA SER A 100 -5.39 7.44 5.57
C SER A 100 -6.13 6.15 5.19
N THR A 101 -6.93 6.20 4.11
CA THR A 101 -7.57 5.01 3.56
C THR A 101 -6.81 4.52 2.33
N ILE A 102 -6.48 3.23 2.32
CA ILE A 102 -5.81 2.55 1.21
C ILE A 102 -6.66 1.41 0.67
N LEU A 103 -6.87 1.40 -0.65
CA LEU A 103 -7.30 0.21 -1.37
C LEU A 103 -6.04 -0.47 -1.92
N TYR A 104 -5.71 -1.62 -1.35
CA TYR A 104 -4.56 -2.41 -1.74
C TYR A 104 -4.97 -3.52 -2.71
N HIS A 105 -4.32 -3.58 -3.86
CA HIS A 105 -4.50 -4.63 -4.86
C HIS A 105 -3.16 -5.22 -5.26
N GLN A 106 -2.97 -6.51 -4.95
CA GLN A 106 -1.80 -7.23 -5.43
C GLN A 106 -2.19 -8.63 -5.88
N ASN A 107 -1.75 -8.98 -7.08
CA ASN A 107 -1.98 -10.30 -7.65
C ASN A 107 -1.03 -11.35 -7.02
N PRO A 108 -1.46 -12.61 -6.92
CA PRO A 108 -0.56 -13.69 -6.56
C PRO A 108 0.45 -13.95 -7.71
N PRO A 109 1.50 -14.74 -7.44
CA PRO A 109 2.38 -15.25 -8.48
C PRO A 109 1.60 -15.90 -9.63
N SER A 110 2.11 -15.74 -10.86
CA SER A 110 1.48 -16.28 -12.07
C SER A 110 1.17 -17.76 -11.94
N GLY A 111 -0.02 -18.16 -12.41
CA GLY A 111 -0.47 -19.55 -12.36
C GLY A 111 -1.17 -19.94 -11.06
N LEU A 112 -1.27 -19.04 -10.08
CA LEU A 112 -2.08 -19.24 -8.88
C LEU A 112 -3.46 -18.58 -9.00
N PRO A 113 -4.51 -19.15 -8.38
CA PRO A 113 -5.82 -18.52 -8.31
C PRO A 113 -5.76 -17.17 -7.59
N GLN A 114 -6.52 -16.18 -8.06
CA GLN A 114 -6.69 -14.89 -7.38
C GLN A 114 -7.48 -15.07 -6.09
N GLU A 115 -6.78 -15.49 -5.04
CA GLU A 115 -7.30 -15.63 -3.68
C GLU A 115 -6.49 -14.75 -2.73
N LYS A 116 -7.18 -14.20 -1.73
CA LYS A 116 -6.54 -13.38 -0.70
C LYS A 116 -5.63 -14.23 0.17
N GLY A 117 -4.49 -13.65 0.58
CA GLY A 117 -3.63 -14.23 1.62
C GLY A 117 -2.56 -15.18 1.12
N GLN A 118 -2.39 -15.34 -0.20
CA GLN A 118 -1.25 -16.05 -0.76
C GLN A 118 -0.01 -15.16 -0.74
N ASN A 119 1.18 -15.76 -0.73
CA ASN A 119 2.43 -15.02 -0.82
C ASN A 119 2.49 -14.24 -2.14
N ALA A 120 2.47 -12.91 -2.08
CA ALA A 120 2.65 -12.07 -3.25
C ALA A 120 4.14 -11.81 -3.52
N LEU A 121 4.44 -11.11 -4.60
CA LEU A 121 5.83 -10.87 -5.04
C LEU A 121 6.41 -9.56 -4.47
N ARG A 122 5.56 -8.64 -4.04
CA ARG A 122 5.94 -7.32 -3.53
C ARG A 122 5.53 -7.11 -2.09
N LEU A 123 6.40 -6.40 -1.39
CA LEU A 123 6.10 -5.71 -0.15
C LEU A 123 5.61 -4.29 -0.51
N LEU A 124 4.54 -3.86 0.14
CA LEU A 124 4.16 -2.46 0.29
C LEU A 124 4.25 -2.11 1.77
N GLU A 125 4.89 -1.01 2.13
CA GLU A 125 4.82 -0.41 3.46
C GLU A 125 4.46 1.06 3.35
N VAL A 126 3.67 1.57 4.29
CA VAL A 126 3.24 2.98 4.35
C VAL A 126 3.73 3.64 5.63
N TYR A 127 3.93 4.95 5.54
CA TYR A 127 4.61 5.74 6.56
C TYR A 127 3.95 7.11 6.76
N ALA A 128 3.90 7.56 8.01
CA ALA A 128 3.37 8.87 8.39
C ALA A 128 4.35 10.03 8.11
N GLY A 129 5.64 9.73 7.99
CA GLY A 129 6.68 10.69 7.61
C GLY A 129 7.02 10.64 6.13
N LYS A 130 7.66 11.69 5.61
CA LYS A 130 8.35 11.66 4.32
C LYS A 130 9.62 10.80 4.41
N GLY A 131 10.08 10.27 3.28
CA GLY A 131 11.31 9.48 3.22
C GLY A 131 11.20 8.10 3.88
N CYS A 132 9.99 7.57 4.02
CA CYS A 132 9.70 6.29 4.68
C CYS A 132 10.11 6.27 6.15
N GLU A 133 9.89 7.41 6.82
CA GLU A 133 10.11 7.60 8.25
C GLU A 133 8.82 7.38 9.06
N GLN A 134 8.94 6.79 10.25
CA GLN A 134 7.78 6.55 11.13
C GLN A 134 7.25 7.82 11.80
N ALA A 135 8.10 8.83 11.93
CA ALA A 135 7.75 10.13 12.49
C ALA A 135 7.67 11.15 11.36
N ASN A 136 6.68 12.03 11.45
CA ASN A 136 6.68 13.26 10.66
C ASN A 136 7.63 14.26 11.36
N THR A 137 8.49 14.95 10.62
CA THR A 137 9.51 15.88 11.15
C THR A 137 8.96 17.01 12.02
N HIS A 138 7.64 17.21 12.03
CA HIS A 138 6.93 18.22 12.83
C HIS A 138 6.05 17.62 13.94
N SER A 139 6.16 16.32 14.21
CA SER A 139 5.37 15.61 15.22
C SER A 139 6.25 14.69 16.06
N ASP A 140 6.08 14.74 17.38
CA ASP A 140 6.70 13.78 18.30
C ASP A 140 5.99 12.41 18.28
N THR A 141 4.90 12.28 17.50
CA THR A 141 4.12 11.05 17.40
C THR A 141 4.77 10.09 16.41
N ILE A 142 5.19 8.93 16.91
CA ILE A 142 5.69 7.82 16.09
C ILE A 142 4.53 6.92 15.71
N HIS A 143 4.26 6.79 14.42
CA HIS A 143 3.24 5.89 13.91
C HIS A 143 3.82 4.52 13.55
N PRO A 144 3.05 3.43 13.70
CA PRO A 144 3.50 2.12 13.28
C PRO A 144 3.59 2.01 11.74
N ILE A 145 4.63 1.31 11.26
CA ILE A 145 4.73 0.95 9.84
C ILE A 145 3.69 -0.13 9.56
N LEU A 146 2.78 0.12 8.62
CA LEU A 146 1.85 -0.90 8.15
C LEU A 146 2.35 -1.46 6.83
N GLY A 147 2.41 -2.80 6.75
CA GLY A 147 2.95 -3.51 5.60
C GLY A 147 2.02 -4.60 5.06
N TRP A 148 2.10 -4.82 3.75
CA TRP A 148 1.40 -5.86 3.02
C TRP A 148 2.37 -6.62 2.12
N SER A 149 2.29 -7.94 2.14
CA SER A 149 3.00 -8.78 1.19
C SER A 149 2.19 -10.02 0.75
N CYS A 150 0.92 -10.07 1.13
CA CYS A 150 -0.03 -11.07 0.66
C CYS A 150 -0.79 -10.59 -0.57
N SER A 151 -1.29 -11.51 -1.39
CA SER A 151 -2.26 -11.19 -2.45
C SER A 151 -3.56 -10.68 -1.83
N SER A 152 -4.22 -9.78 -2.56
CA SER A 152 -5.51 -9.22 -2.16
C SER A 152 -6.68 -10.04 -2.72
N SER A 153 -7.88 -9.72 -2.25
CA SER A 153 -9.12 -10.07 -2.96
C SER A 153 -9.09 -9.56 -4.41
N ARG A 154 -9.92 -10.13 -5.29
CA ARG A 154 -10.00 -9.73 -6.71
C ARG A 154 -10.33 -8.24 -6.89
N ALA A 155 -11.15 -7.67 -6.01
CA ALA A 155 -11.53 -6.26 -6.03
C ALA A 155 -10.54 -5.36 -5.28
N GLY A 156 -9.50 -5.94 -4.68
CA GLY A 156 -8.63 -5.28 -3.71
C GLY A 156 -9.15 -5.45 -2.29
N ASP A 157 -8.34 -5.08 -1.32
CA ASP A 157 -8.70 -5.07 0.08
C ASP A 157 -8.48 -3.67 0.65
N CYS A 158 -9.45 -3.22 1.45
CA CYS A 158 -9.45 -1.88 2.02
C CYS A 158 -8.90 -1.86 3.43
N TYR A 159 -8.13 -0.82 3.74
CA TYR A 159 -7.56 -0.61 5.06
C TYR A 159 -7.57 0.87 5.44
N ASP A 160 -7.85 1.15 6.70
CA ASP A 160 -7.60 2.44 7.34
C ASP A 160 -6.31 2.30 8.16
N VAL A 161 -5.35 3.19 7.92
CA VAL A 161 -4.03 3.15 8.57
C VAL A 161 -3.97 3.95 9.87
N GLY A 162 -4.98 4.79 10.15
CA GLY A 162 -5.07 5.61 11.35
C GLY A 162 -4.09 6.80 11.41
N TYR A 163 -3.48 7.16 10.28
CA TYR A 163 -2.63 8.35 10.14
C TYR A 163 -2.57 8.80 8.67
N ASN A 164 -2.20 10.06 8.44
CA ASN A 164 -1.96 10.56 7.10
C ASN A 164 -0.72 9.91 6.50
N ILE A 165 -0.88 9.16 5.41
CA ILE A 165 0.22 8.54 4.69
C ILE A 165 0.94 9.64 3.92
N MET A 166 2.25 9.78 4.16
CA MET A 166 3.09 10.77 3.47
C MET A 166 4.10 10.14 2.51
N SER A 167 4.50 8.90 2.78
CA SER A 167 5.37 8.14 1.91
C SER A 167 5.07 6.65 1.99
N PHE A 168 5.55 5.92 1.00
CA PHE A 168 5.43 4.47 0.93
C PHE A 168 6.71 3.85 0.37
N LYS A 169 6.95 2.60 0.77
CA LYS A 169 8.06 1.78 0.30
C LYS A 169 7.52 0.58 -0.44
N ILE A 170 8.08 0.31 -1.61
CA ILE A 170 7.83 -0.91 -2.37
C ILE A 170 9.12 -1.68 -2.58
N GLY A 171 9.02 -3.00 -2.70
CA GLY A 171 10.20 -3.83 -2.96
C GLY A 171 9.88 -5.31 -2.99
N PRO A 172 10.91 -6.18 -3.01
CA PRO A 172 10.70 -7.62 -2.99
C PRO A 172 10.06 -8.06 -1.67
N ALA A 173 9.08 -8.97 -1.75
CA ALA A 173 8.42 -9.58 -0.59
C ALA A 173 9.31 -10.63 0.11
N ILE A 174 10.56 -10.28 0.46
CA ILE A 174 11.53 -11.20 1.09
C ILE A 174 10.95 -11.81 2.38
N VAL A 175 10.11 -11.05 3.08
CA VAL A 175 9.40 -11.47 4.30
C VAL A 175 8.55 -12.74 4.10
N ASN A 176 8.09 -13.03 2.88
CA ASN A 176 7.26 -14.19 2.57
C ASN A 176 8.03 -15.52 2.66
N SER A 177 9.36 -15.48 2.70
CA SER A 177 10.21 -16.66 2.94
C SER A 177 10.27 -17.09 4.40
N ARG A 178 9.74 -16.27 5.32
CA ARG A 178 9.72 -16.57 6.77
C ARG A 178 8.63 -17.61 7.09
N PRO A 179 8.75 -18.35 8.21
CA PRO A 179 7.75 -19.35 8.59
C PRO A 179 6.32 -18.81 8.76
N GLN A 180 6.17 -17.53 9.09
CA GLN A 180 4.87 -16.88 9.24
C GLN A 180 4.18 -16.58 7.89
N GLY A 181 4.90 -16.71 6.78
CA GLY A 181 4.42 -16.36 5.45
C GLY A 181 4.29 -14.84 5.26
N CYS A 182 3.39 -14.46 4.36
CA CYS A 182 3.16 -13.07 4.02
C CYS A 182 2.49 -12.23 5.12
N TRP A 183 2.71 -10.92 5.05
CA TRP A 183 2.08 -9.94 5.92
C TRP A 183 0.70 -9.55 5.36
N THR A 184 -0.33 -9.92 6.11
CA THR A 184 -1.61 -9.20 6.14
C THR A 184 -1.39 -7.92 6.96
N PRO A 185 -2.16 -6.82 6.78
CA PRO A 185 -1.85 -5.52 7.41
C PRO A 185 -1.55 -5.69 8.88
N SER A 186 -0.27 -5.64 9.18
CA SER A 186 0.23 -5.80 10.52
C SER A 186 1.39 -4.85 10.61
N THR A 187 1.50 -4.23 11.78
CA THR A 187 2.74 -3.59 12.17
C THR A 187 3.86 -4.57 11.83
N GLY A 188 4.95 -4.20 11.16
CA GLY A 188 6.03 -5.15 10.77
C GLY A 188 6.64 -5.96 11.94
N MET A 189 6.16 -5.77 13.17
CA MET A 189 6.19 -6.69 14.30
C MET A 189 4.90 -7.54 14.35
N GLY A 190 5.01 -8.86 14.17
CA GLY A 190 3.89 -9.79 14.08
C GLY A 190 2.69 -9.44 14.98
N ALA A 191 1.57 -9.10 14.35
CA ALA A 191 0.33 -8.81 15.05
C ALA A 191 -0.09 -10.05 15.87
N LYS A 192 -0.07 -9.94 17.20
CA LYS A 192 -0.92 -10.80 18.02
C LYS A 192 -2.36 -10.49 17.61
N ARG A 193 -3.04 -11.51 17.07
CA ARG A 193 -4.46 -11.48 16.77
C ARG A 193 -5.21 -10.93 17.98
N LEU A 194 -5.76 -9.72 17.88
CA LEU A 194 -6.74 -9.27 18.86
C LEU A 194 -8.08 -9.89 18.46
N GLY A 195 -8.31 -11.08 19.02
CA GLY A 195 -9.62 -11.70 19.04
C GLY A 195 -10.63 -10.75 19.70
N SER A 196 -11.83 -10.76 19.15
CA SER A 196 -12.99 -9.98 19.54
C SER A 196 -13.08 -9.68 21.04
N SER A 197 -13.00 -8.42 21.44
CA SER A 197 -13.87 -7.86 22.47
C SER A 197 -13.79 -6.33 22.52
N LYS A 198 -14.99 -5.76 22.43
CA LYS A 198 -15.47 -4.40 22.63
C LYS A 198 -14.48 -3.34 23.16
N PHE A 199 -14.48 -2.20 22.46
CA PHE A 199 -14.34 -0.84 22.98
C PHE A 199 -13.75 -0.68 24.40
N ALA A 200 -12.52 -0.18 24.46
CA ALA A 200 -12.07 0.67 25.57
C ALA A 200 -10.91 1.55 25.10
N ALA A 201 -11.23 2.62 24.35
CA ALA A 201 -10.48 3.85 24.53
C ALA A 201 -10.89 4.40 25.90
N ILE A 202 -9.94 4.69 26.80
CA ILE A 202 -10.00 5.78 27.79
C ILE A 202 -8.59 5.98 28.38
N ALA A 203 -8.05 7.14 28.03
CA ALA A 203 -7.36 8.16 28.83
C ALA A 203 -6.45 7.79 30.01
N GLY A 204 -5.29 8.45 30.02
CA GLY A 204 -5.14 9.63 30.89
C GLY A 204 -4.58 9.38 32.28
N VAL A 205 -3.32 9.81 32.44
CA VAL A 205 -2.59 10.01 33.70
C VAL A 205 -3.43 10.73 34.75
N THR A 206 -3.50 10.17 35.97
CA THR A 206 -3.62 10.97 37.20
C THR A 206 -2.67 10.40 38.26
N VAL A 207 -1.69 11.21 38.63
CA VAL A 207 -0.78 10.99 39.75
C VAL A 207 -1.56 11.36 41.02
N THR A 208 -1.63 10.48 42.02
CA THR A 208 -2.13 10.86 43.34
C THR A 208 -1.17 10.35 44.39
N PHE A 209 -0.35 11.27 44.92
CA PHE A 209 0.34 11.11 46.19
C PHE A 209 -0.71 11.12 47.30
N MET A 210 -0.78 10.06 48.11
CA MET A 210 -1.30 10.13 49.48
C MET A 210 -0.47 9.19 50.36
N ALA A 211 0.26 9.80 51.28
CA ALA A 211 0.92 9.15 52.39
C ALA A 211 -0.11 8.55 53.36
N ALA A 212 0.24 7.43 54.01
CA ALA A 212 -0.44 7.02 55.23
C ALA A 212 0.58 6.47 56.23
N PHE A 213 0.79 7.28 57.27
CA PHE A 213 1.36 6.91 58.56
C PHE A 213 0.34 6.09 59.37
N LEU A 214 0.89 5.19 60.20
CA LEU A 214 0.42 4.74 61.53
C LEU A 214 -1.01 4.18 61.69
N SER A 215 -1.06 2.88 62.04
CA SER A 215 -1.75 2.37 63.23
C SER A 215 -1.17 1.01 63.62
#